data_AF-A0A7H4MTR6-F1
#
_entry.id   AF-A0A7H4MTR6-F1
#
_cell.length_a   1.000
_cell.length_b   1.000
_cell.length_c   1.000
_cell.angle_alpha   90.00
_cell.angle_beta   90.00
_cell.angle_gamma   90.00
#
_symmetry.space_group_name_H-M   'P 1'
#
loop_
_entity.id
_entity.type
_entity.pdbx_description
1 polymer ?
#
loop_
_entity_poly.entity_id
_entity_poly.type
_entity_poly.pdbx_seq_one_letter_code
_entity_poly.pdbx_strand_id
1 'polypeptide(L)'
;MGILIKTTAVSLRLRNPWSRRLKMVNRSIIGLMIESNIHEGNQSSEQPRCDMKYGVSVTDACISWETTDALLRELDKDLRGHLAARLA
;
A
#
# COMPACT_ATOMS: atom_id res chain seq x y z
N MET A 1 -7.27 17.98 16.68
CA MET A 1 -8.17 17.55 15.59
C MET A 1 -7.34 17.56 14.31
N GLY A 2 -7.27 16.46 13.57
CA GLY A 2 -6.45 16.29 12.35
C GLY A 2 -5.09 15.61 12.63
N ILE A 3 -4.62 14.65 11.86
CA ILE A 3 -5.05 14.16 10.55
C ILE A 3 -4.75 12.66 10.47
N LEU A 4 -5.79 11.85 10.27
CA LEU A 4 -5.66 10.50 9.75
C LEU A 4 -5.22 10.63 8.29
N ILE A 5 -3.91 10.68 8.01
CA ILE A 5 -3.43 10.56 6.64
C ILE A 5 -3.44 9.07 6.26
N LYS A 6 -4.64 8.55 6.00
CA LYS A 6 -4.78 7.45 5.04
C LYS A 6 -4.61 8.08 3.67
N THR A 7 -3.38 8.31 3.21
CA THR A 7 -3.19 8.71 1.82
C THR A 7 -3.51 7.51 0.94
N THR A 8 -4.71 7.59 0.35
CA THR A 8 -5.24 6.82 -0.78
C THR A 8 -5.92 5.49 -0.44
N ALA A 9 -7.23 5.44 -0.73
CA ALA A 9 -8.11 4.29 -0.60
C ALA A 9 -8.30 3.57 -1.94
N VAL A 10 -8.11 2.23 -2.00
CA VAL A 10 -8.80 1.25 -2.88
C VAL A 10 -8.72 -0.16 -2.28
N SER A 11 -9.43 -0.46 -1.18
CA SER A 11 -9.24 -1.62 -0.27
C SER A 11 -8.84 -2.99 -0.87
N LEU A 12 -7.64 -3.50 -0.54
CA LEU A 12 -7.30 -4.95 -0.41
C LEU A 12 -5.88 -5.13 0.17
N ARG A 13 -5.75 -5.86 1.29
CA ARG A 13 -4.49 -6.09 2.04
C ARG A 13 -3.51 -6.96 1.23
N LEU A 14 -2.43 -6.37 0.71
CA LEU A 14 -1.45 -7.07 -0.13
C LEU A 14 -0.48 -7.92 0.71
N ARG A 15 -0.69 -9.24 0.68
CA ARG A 15 0.36 -10.24 0.95
C ARG A 15 0.81 -10.84 -0.40
N ASN A 16 1.96 -11.49 -0.44
CA ASN A 16 2.72 -11.85 -1.64
C ASN A 16 2.09 -12.79 -2.73
N PRO A 17 0.83 -13.31 -2.69
CA PRO A 17 0.30 -14.05 -3.86
C PRO A 17 -0.39 -13.22 -4.96
N TRP A 18 -0.58 -11.90 -4.83
CA TRP A 18 -1.47 -11.15 -5.74
C TRP A 18 -0.90 -10.79 -7.12
N SER A 19 0.42 -10.65 -7.28
CA SER A 19 1.02 -10.40 -8.60
C SER A 19 0.63 -11.50 -9.60
N ARG A 20 0.52 -12.75 -9.15
CA ARG A 20 0.03 -13.89 -9.96
C ARG A 20 -1.43 -13.74 -10.38
N ARG A 21 -2.30 -13.22 -9.50
CA ARG A 21 -3.73 -13.03 -9.77
C ARG A 21 -4.05 -11.80 -10.62
N LEU A 22 -3.15 -10.81 -10.65
CA LEU A 22 -3.21 -9.71 -11.60
C LEU A 22 -2.65 -10.13 -12.99
N LYS A 23 -1.66 -11.04 -13.00
CA LYS A 23 -1.07 -11.65 -14.19
C LYS A 23 -2.01 -12.62 -14.90
N MET A 24 -2.69 -13.50 -14.17
CA MET A 24 -3.91 -14.15 -14.69
C MET A 24 -4.90 -13.02 -14.94
N VAL A 25 -5.32 -12.84 -16.19
CA VAL A 25 -6.11 -11.67 -16.66
C VAL A 25 -7.51 -11.68 -16.05
N ASN A 26 -7.61 -11.51 -14.73
CA ASN A 26 -8.85 -11.21 -14.05
C ASN A 26 -9.18 -9.75 -14.38
N ARG A 27 -10.01 -9.56 -15.40
CA ARG A 27 -10.42 -8.23 -15.88
C ARG A 27 -11.32 -7.48 -14.89
N SER A 28 -11.80 -8.14 -13.84
CA SER A 28 -12.70 -7.54 -12.85
C SER A 28 -11.98 -6.75 -11.76
N ILE A 29 -10.65 -6.87 -11.63
CA ILE A 29 -9.87 -6.10 -10.66
C ILE A 29 -9.47 -4.76 -11.29
N ILE A 30 -9.94 -3.67 -10.69
CA ILE A 30 -9.73 -2.30 -11.18
C ILE A 30 -8.77 -1.46 -10.31
N GLY A 31 -8.33 -1.97 -9.16
CA GLY A 31 -7.41 -1.27 -8.27
C GLY A 31 -7.04 -2.04 -7.01
N LEU A 32 -6.16 -1.46 -6.19
CA LEU A 32 -5.56 -2.02 -4.97
C LEU A 32 -5.24 -0.93 -3.93
N MET A 33 -5.28 -1.28 -2.64
CA MET A 33 -4.95 -0.38 -1.53
C MET A 33 -3.65 -0.83 -0.94
N ILE A 34 -2.82 0.15 -0.60
CA ILE A 34 -1.59 -0.09 0.12
C ILE A 34 -1.66 0.75 1.39
N GLU A 35 -1.51 0.11 2.55
CA GLU A 35 -1.33 0.80 3.82
C GLU A 35 0.16 1.06 4.04
N SER A 36 0.58 2.28 3.74
CA SER A 36 1.97 2.72 3.84
C SER A 36 2.10 3.98 4.68
N ASN A 37 3.22 4.12 5.37
CA ASN A 37 3.61 5.35 6.06
C ASN A 37 5.12 5.58 5.83
N ILE A 38 5.66 6.69 6.35
CA ILE A 38 7.09 7.00 6.21
C ILE A 38 7.94 5.85 6.78
N HIS A 39 7.59 5.38 7.97
CA HIS A 39 8.21 4.24 8.63
C HIS A 39 7.25 3.08 8.78
N GLU A 40 7.81 1.87 8.83
CA GLU A 40 7.03 0.64 8.95
C GLU A 40 6.43 0.42 10.35
N GLY A 41 5.46 -0.49 10.41
CA GLY A 41 4.83 -0.93 11.65
C GLY A 41 3.75 0.02 12.16
N ASN A 42 3.47 -0.07 13.45
CA ASN A 42 2.57 0.80 14.17
C ASN A 42 3.10 1.10 15.59
N GLN A 43 2.42 2.03 16.27
CA GLN A 43 2.64 2.43 17.64
C GLN A 43 1.30 2.62 18.35
N SER A 44 1.29 2.59 19.68
CA SER A 44 0.06 2.76 20.47
C SER A 44 -0.44 4.21 20.43
N SER A 45 -1.75 4.41 20.37
CA SER A 45 -2.39 5.72 20.54
C SER A 45 -2.39 6.20 22.00
N GLU A 46 -2.25 5.27 22.96
CA GLU A 46 -2.36 5.55 24.39
C GLU A 46 -1.06 6.11 25.00
N GLN A 47 0.04 6.10 24.24
CA GLN A 47 1.31 6.62 24.72
C GLN A 47 1.35 8.16 24.65
N PRO A 48 2.14 8.82 25.52
CA PRO A 48 2.31 10.26 25.46
C PRO A 48 2.77 10.75 24.08
N ARG A 49 2.27 11.90 23.64
CA ARG A 49 2.63 12.47 22.33
C ARG A 49 4.13 12.75 22.18
N CYS A 50 4.82 13.07 23.27
CA CYS A 50 6.27 13.27 23.26
C CYS A 50 7.05 12.01 22.92
N ASP A 51 6.45 10.83 23.13
CA ASP A 51 7.07 9.53 22.89
C ASP A 51 6.64 8.96 21.53
N MET A 52 5.72 9.64 20.83
CA MET A 52 5.27 9.23 19.50
C MET A 52 6.37 9.43 18.47
N LYS A 53 6.68 8.36 17.75
CA LYS A 53 7.60 8.38 16.62
C LYS A 53 6.89 9.01 15.43
N TYR A 54 7.49 10.06 14.88
CA TYR A 54 7.01 10.66 13.64
C TYR A 54 6.98 9.61 12.52
N GLY A 55 5.96 9.64 11.67
CA GLY A 55 5.89 8.77 10.49
C GLY A 55 5.58 7.29 10.74
N VAL A 56 5.19 6.90 11.97
CA VAL A 56 4.73 5.54 12.31
C VAL A 56 3.22 5.54 12.57
N SER A 57 2.48 4.58 12.00
CA SER A 57 1.01 4.48 12.13
C SER A 57 0.57 4.31 13.59
N VAL A 58 -0.53 4.94 14.00
CA VAL A 58 -1.16 4.73 15.32
C VAL A 58 -2.31 3.71 15.28
N THR A 59 -2.55 3.11 14.12
CA THR A 59 -3.65 2.15 13.86
C THR A 59 -3.08 0.82 13.39
N ASP A 60 -3.45 0.35 12.19
CA ASP A 60 -2.86 -0.82 11.55
C ASP A 60 -1.39 -0.59 11.20
N ALA A 61 -0.60 -1.67 11.20
CA ALA A 61 0.79 -1.65 10.78
C ALA A 61 0.91 -1.35 9.28
N CYS A 62 1.75 -0.37 8.92
CA CYS A 62 2.01 0.02 7.54
C CYS A 62 3.37 -0.48 7.06
N ILE A 63 3.56 -0.58 5.75
CA ILE A 63 4.91 -0.69 5.16
C ILE A 63 5.59 0.68 5.10
N SER A 64 6.92 0.71 5.02
CA SER A 64 7.68 1.95 4.89
C SER A 64 7.55 2.59 3.51
N TRP A 65 8.01 3.84 3.38
CA TRP A 65 8.07 4.53 2.10
C TRP A 65 8.98 3.81 1.09
N GLU A 66 10.14 3.34 1.52
CA GLU A 66 11.10 2.64 0.66
C GLU A 66 10.51 1.35 0.09
N THR A 67 9.78 0.61 0.93
CA THR A 67 9.05 -0.59 0.51
C THR A 67 7.93 -0.25 -0.47
N THR A 68 7.26 0.89 -0.26
CA THR A 68 6.18 1.37 -1.12
C THR A 68 6.67 1.78 -2.50
N ASP A 69 7.75 2.57 -2.59
CA ASP A 69 8.37 2.97 -3.86
C ASP A 69 8.82 1.74 -4.65
N ALA A 70 9.50 0.78 -3.99
CA ALA A 70 9.91 -0.46 -4.64
C ALA A 70 8.71 -1.26 -5.17
N LEU A 71 7.66 -1.42 -4.36
CA LEU A 71 6.45 -2.15 -4.75
C LEU A 71 5.74 -1.50 -5.95
N LEU A 72 5.59 -0.17 -5.96
CA LEU A 72 4.93 0.53 -7.07
C LEU A 72 5.72 0.40 -8.38
N ARG A 73 7.05 0.47 -8.32
CA ARG A 73 7.91 0.25 -9.49
C ARG A 73 7.84 -1.19 -10.01
N GLU A 74 7.80 -2.17 -9.11
CA GLU A 74 7.62 -3.57 -9.48
C GLU A 74 6.26 -3.79 -10.15
N LEU A 75 5.19 -3.24 -9.58
CA LEU A 75 3.84 -3.33 -10.15
C LEU A 75 3.75 -2.68 -11.53
N ASP A 76 4.35 -1.50 -11.72
CA ASP A 76 4.39 -0.86 -13.05
C ASP A 76 5.09 -1.76 -14.08
N LYS A 77 6.28 -2.26 -13.74
CA LYS A 77 7.07 -3.14 -14.62
C LYS A 77 6.29 -4.40 -14.98
N ASP A 78 5.64 -5.02 -14.00
CA ASP A 78 4.92 -6.28 -14.18
C ASP A 78 3.60 -6.09 -14.96
N LEU A 79 2.87 -5.00 -14.73
CA LEU A 79 1.52 -4.81 -15.27
C LEU A 79 1.48 -4.08 -16.61
N ARG A 80 2.50 -3.28 -16.96
CA ARG A 80 2.52 -2.44 -18.18
C ARG A 80 2.08 -3.17 -19.45
N GLY A 81 2.65 -4.36 -19.72
CA GLY A 81 2.28 -5.17 -20.89
C GLY A 81 0.87 -5.77 -20.80
N HIS A 82 0.46 -6.21 -19.61
CA HIS A 82 -0.85 -6.82 -19.37
C HIS A 82 -2.00 -5.80 -19.43
N LEU A 83 -1.75 -4.56 -19.02
CA LEU A 83 -2.72 -3.46 -19.09
C LEU A 83 -2.87 -2.93 -20.53
N ALA A 84 -1.78 -2.82 -21.30
CA ALA A 84 -1.86 -2.46 -22.71
C ALA A 84 -2.74 -3.44 -23.50
N ALA A 85 -2.61 -4.75 -23.24
CA ALA A 85 -3.45 -5.79 -23.86
C ALA A 85 -4.94 -5.75 -23.44
N ARG A 86 -5.33 -4.94 -22.44
CA ARG A 86 -6.75 -4.71 -22.09
C ARG A 86 -7.40 -3.60 -22.91
N LEU A 87 -6.60 -2.71 -23.50
CA LEU A 87 -7.07 -1.57 -24.30
C LEU A 87 -7.20 -1.90 -25.80
N ALA A 88 -6.57 -2.99 -26.24
CA ALA A 88 -6.73 -3.57 -27.59
C ALA A 88 -7.98 -4.45 -27.66
#